data_AF-A0A382ERQ7-F1
#
_entry.id   AF-A0A382ERQ7-F1
#
_cell.length_a   1.000
_cell.length_b   1.000
_cell.length_c   1.000
_cell.angle_alpha   90.00
_cell.angle_beta   90.00
_cell.angle_gamma   90.00
#
_symmetry.space_group_name_H-M   'P 1'
#
loop_
_entity.id
_entity.type
_entity.pdbx_description
1 polymer ?
#
loop_
_entity_poly.entity_id
_entity_poly.type
_entity_poly.pdbx_seq_one_letter_code
_entity_poly.pdbx_strand_id
1 'polypeptide(L)'
;MNRYNKWKYGYNKEYDLIVISKNGTIGEIIQIQNLVIGLPLAKKVHKFKSNTWEFKLLPTQFKHIKTIFDWEQYDVDFKEKWYDYIDKEFEYRDEGFFFYNQNISTYITGTHYMYLQWSKIDVGKPDFREANRLFFIFWEACKADKRCYGMAYLKNRRSGFSFMASGEVVNLATISSDSRYGILSKTGPDAKTMFTDKVVPISVNYPFFFKPIQDGMDRPKTELAYRVPASKFTRRKIITNEKPDELQGLDTTIDWKNTGDNSYDGEKLKLLVHDESGKWERPNNILNNWRVTKTTLRLGSRIIGKCMMGSTSNALDKNGDNFKKLYYDSDVTQRNRNGQTRSGLYSLFIPMEWNYEGYIDSNGLPVFDTPLKSLKGPQDVEIDTG
;
A
#
# COMPACT_ATOMS: atom_id res chain seq x y z
N MET A 1 -7.55 28.52 6.85
CA MET A 1 -6.55 27.43 6.96
C MET A 1 -5.66 27.32 5.71
N ASN A 2 -6.21 27.14 4.50
CA ASN A 2 -5.42 27.05 3.25
C ASN A 2 -4.51 28.25 2.96
N ARG A 3 -5.01 29.50 3.11
CA ARG A 3 -4.23 30.73 2.89
C ARG A 3 -2.89 30.78 3.64
N TYR A 4 -2.79 30.06 4.76
CA TYR A 4 -1.62 30.04 5.62
C TYR A 4 -0.93 28.67 5.67
N ASN A 5 -1.31 27.71 4.82
CA ASN A 5 -0.80 26.32 4.81
C ASN A 5 -0.84 25.65 6.20
N LYS A 6 -1.94 25.84 6.95
CA LYS A 6 -2.06 25.41 8.36
C LYS A 6 -2.68 24.04 8.59
N TRP A 7 -3.14 23.34 7.55
CA TRP A 7 -3.67 21.99 7.73
C TRP A 7 -2.54 21.03 8.08
N LYS A 8 -2.73 20.20 9.10
CA LYS A 8 -1.75 19.18 9.48
C LYS A 8 -2.24 17.82 9.00
N TYR A 9 -1.35 17.02 8.43
CA TYR A 9 -1.61 15.62 8.11
C TYR A 9 -2.10 14.88 9.37
N GLY A 10 -3.20 14.13 9.23
CA GLY A 10 -3.85 13.41 10.32
C GLY A 10 -5.25 13.91 10.67
N TYR A 11 -5.79 13.38 11.77
CA TYR A 11 -7.14 13.73 12.24
C TYR A 11 -7.20 15.14 12.82
N ASN A 12 -8.12 15.95 12.29
CA ASN A 12 -8.49 17.26 12.81
C ASN A 12 -9.82 17.15 13.58
N LYS A 13 -9.76 17.43 14.89
CA LYS A 13 -10.91 17.34 15.79
C LYS A 13 -11.96 18.44 15.57
N GLU A 14 -11.54 19.63 15.16
CA GLU A 14 -12.45 20.79 15.01
C GLU A 14 -13.43 20.58 13.86
N TYR A 15 -12.97 19.96 12.76
CA TYR A 15 -13.76 19.73 11.55
C TYR A 15 -14.19 18.27 11.37
N ASP A 16 -13.88 17.40 12.34
CA ASP A 16 -14.03 15.93 12.26
C ASP A 16 -13.55 15.36 10.91
N LEU A 17 -12.36 15.78 10.50
CA LEU A 17 -11.81 15.58 9.15
C LEU A 17 -10.45 14.89 9.23
N ILE A 18 -10.21 13.90 8.38
CA ILE A 18 -8.86 13.34 8.20
C ILE A 18 -8.19 14.04 7.03
N VAL A 19 -7.11 14.76 7.32
CA VAL A 19 -6.30 15.44 6.31
C VAL A 19 -5.22 14.48 5.85
N ILE A 20 -5.24 14.08 4.58
CA ILE A 20 -4.16 13.25 3.99
C ILE A 20 -3.13 14.09 3.21
N SER A 21 -3.37 15.39 3.09
CA SER A 21 -2.42 16.34 2.52
C SER A 21 -1.24 16.61 3.45
N LYS A 22 -0.04 16.63 2.88
CA LYS A 22 1.23 16.90 3.59
C LYS A 22 1.73 18.34 3.42
N ASN A 23 1.19 19.10 2.47
CA ASN A 23 1.68 20.44 2.11
C ASN A 23 0.95 21.61 2.81
N GLY A 24 0.09 21.31 3.79
CA GLY A 24 -0.63 22.35 4.54
C GLY A 24 -1.95 22.83 3.93
N THR A 25 -2.35 22.31 2.77
CA THR A 25 -3.58 22.71 2.06
C THR A 25 -4.54 21.55 1.82
N ILE A 26 -5.83 21.84 1.73
CA ILE A 26 -6.87 20.88 1.35
C ILE A 26 -7.55 21.36 0.08
N GLY A 27 -7.75 20.44 -0.87
CA GLY A 27 -8.54 20.65 -2.07
C GLY A 27 -9.95 20.10 -1.87
N GLU A 28 -10.25 19.02 -2.56
CA GLU A 28 -11.52 18.30 -2.44
C GLU A 28 -11.66 17.63 -1.07
N ILE A 29 -12.87 17.64 -0.52
CA ILE A 29 -13.25 16.87 0.66
C ILE A 29 -14.22 15.80 0.20
N ILE A 30 -13.89 14.54 0.44
CA ILE A 30 -14.72 13.40 0.07
C ILE A 30 -15.15 12.63 1.32
N GLN A 31 -16.22 11.84 1.18
CA GLN A 31 -16.69 10.95 2.24
C GLN A 31 -16.71 9.51 1.73
N ILE A 32 -15.97 8.62 2.39
CA ILE A 32 -15.95 7.18 2.09
C ILE A 32 -16.36 6.44 3.36
N GLN A 33 -17.47 5.71 3.32
CA GLN A 33 -17.98 4.92 4.47
C GLN A 33 -18.04 5.74 5.77
N ASN A 34 -18.66 6.93 5.70
CA ASN A 34 -18.78 7.90 6.80
C ASN A 34 -17.45 8.49 7.32
N LEU A 35 -16.33 8.20 6.65
CA LEU A 35 -15.05 8.84 6.92
C LEU A 35 -14.88 10.06 6.02
N VAL A 36 -14.79 11.25 6.62
CA VAL A 36 -14.56 12.50 5.88
C VAL A 36 -13.07 12.72 5.70
N ILE A 37 -12.62 12.88 4.46
CA ILE A 37 -11.21 12.90 4.06
C ILE A 37 -10.93 14.15 3.22
N GLY A 38 -9.97 14.96 3.64
CA GLY A 38 -9.48 16.13 2.91
C GLY A 38 -8.29 15.75 2.04
N LEU A 39 -8.47 15.80 0.72
CA LEU A 39 -7.43 15.53 -0.27
C LEU A 39 -6.49 16.74 -0.42
N PRO A 40 -5.28 16.56 -0.96
CA PRO A 40 -4.41 17.69 -1.26
C PRO A 40 -5.04 18.64 -2.28
N LEU A 41 -4.69 19.92 -2.21
CA LEU A 41 -5.07 20.88 -3.25
C LEU A 41 -4.30 20.56 -4.54
N ALA A 42 -5.03 20.46 -5.65
CA ALA A 42 -4.45 20.16 -6.96
C ALA A 42 -3.34 21.16 -7.32
N LYS A 43 -2.15 20.62 -7.56
CA LYS A 43 -0.94 21.34 -8.01
C LYS A 43 -0.14 20.43 -8.94
N LYS A 44 0.60 21.01 -9.89
CA LYS A 44 1.47 20.27 -10.83
C LYS A 44 0.73 19.11 -11.55
N VAL A 45 -0.52 19.33 -11.97
CA VAL A 45 -1.36 18.27 -12.58
C VAL A 45 -0.76 17.83 -13.91
N HIS A 46 -0.37 16.55 -13.99
CA HIS A 46 0.26 15.99 -15.18
C HIS A 46 -0.77 15.68 -16.28
N LYS A 47 -0.48 16.08 -17.52
CA LYS A 47 -1.30 15.73 -18.68
C LYS A 47 -0.63 14.62 -19.47
N PHE A 48 -1.22 13.43 -19.42
CA PHE A 48 -0.85 12.30 -20.28
C PHE A 48 -1.38 12.50 -21.71
N LYS A 49 -0.82 11.78 -22.69
CA LYS A 49 -1.21 11.94 -24.11
C LYS A 49 -2.64 11.47 -24.35
N SER A 50 -3.00 10.36 -23.73
CA SER A 50 -4.31 9.71 -23.78
C SER A 50 -5.36 10.40 -22.90
N ASN A 51 -4.96 11.37 -22.07
CA ASN A 51 -5.83 12.01 -21.07
C ASN A 51 -6.42 11.00 -20.05
N THR A 52 -5.73 9.87 -19.85
CA THR A 52 -5.93 8.87 -18.80
C THR A 52 -4.55 8.47 -18.24
N TRP A 53 -4.51 7.64 -17.20
CA TRP A 53 -3.27 7.14 -16.63
C TRP A 53 -2.41 6.41 -17.67
N GLU A 54 -1.13 6.76 -17.75
CA GLU A 54 -0.14 6.03 -18.56
C GLU A 54 1.04 5.62 -17.69
N PHE A 55 1.42 4.34 -17.80
CA PHE A 55 2.65 3.83 -17.22
C PHE A 55 3.87 4.53 -17.86
N LYS A 56 4.77 5.06 -17.04
CA LYS A 56 6.02 5.67 -17.52
C LYS A 56 7.14 4.64 -17.53
N LEU A 57 7.83 4.48 -18.65
CA LEU A 57 9.01 3.63 -18.71
C LEU A 57 10.14 4.24 -17.88
N LEU A 58 10.87 3.38 -17.15
CA LEU A 58 12.12 3.77 -16.52
C LEU A 58 13.09 4.27 -17.61
N PRO A 59 13.80 5.40 -17.40
CA PRO A 59 14.81 5.88 -18.33
C PRO A 59 15.78 4.77 -18.74
N THR A 60 16.08 4.70 -20.04
CA THR A 60 16.93 3.63 -20.59
C THR A 60 18.35 3.65 -20.01
N GLN A 61 18.80 4.82 -19.57
CA GLN A 61 20.06 5.05 -18.88
C GLN A 61 20.16 4.28 -17.55
N PHE A 62 19.02 3.98 -16.90
CA PHE A 62 18.99 3.21 -15.65
C PHE A 62 18.90 1.69 -15.87
N LYS A 63 18.76 1.22 -17.12
CA LYS A 63 18.58 -0.22 -17.43
C LYS A 63 19.70 -1.10 -16.88
N HIS A 64 20.92 -0.57 -16.80
CA HIS A 64 22.10 -1.29 -16.32
C HIS A 64 22.43 -1.01 -14.84
N ILE A 65 21.68 -0.13 -14.17
CA ILE A 65 21.89 0.25 -12.78
C ILE A 65 20.95 -0.57 -11.90
N LYS A 66 21.46 -1.61 -11.25
CA LYS A 66 20.65 -2.54 -10.46
C LYS A 66 20.64 -2.19 -8.98
N THR A 67 21.71 -1.56 -8.51
CA THR A 67 21.94 -1.23 -7.10
C THR A 67 22.49 0.17 -6.96
N ILE A 68 22.42 0.72 -5.74
CA ILE A 68 23.08 2.00 -5.42
C ILE A 68 24.60 1.93 -5.64
N PHE A 69 25.23 0.76 -5.53
CA PHE A 69 26.65 0.59 -5.81
C PHE A 69 26.99 0.75 -7.30
N ASP A 70 26.10 0.28 -8.18
CA ASP A 70 26.26 0.50 -9.61
C ASP A 70 26.12 1.98 -9.93
N TRP A 71 25.17 2.67 -9.28
CA TRP A 71 24.98 4.12 -9.42
C TRP A 71 26.23 4.90 -8.99
N GLU A 72 26.89 4.49 -7.90
CA GLU A 72 28.06 5.20 -7.40
C GLU A 72 29.25 5.21 -8.38
N GLN A 73 29.32 4.23 -9.28
CA GLN A 73 30.39 4.13 -10.29
C GLN A 73 30.24 5.12 -11.45
N TYR A 74 29.07 5.75 -11.63
CA TYR A 74 28.88 6.75 -12.68
C TYR A 74 29.51 8.09 -12.27
N ASP A 75 29.94 8.86 -13.27
CA ASP A 75 30.51 10.20 -13.07
C ASP A 75 29.47 11.19 -12.53
N VAL A 76 29.99 12.31 -11.97
CA VAL A 76 29.16 13.35 -11.35
C VAL A 76 28.23 13.99 -12.38
N ASP A 77 28.71 14.25 -13.59
CA ASP A 77 27.92 14.87 -14.68
C ASP A 77 26.71 14.02 -15.08
N PHE A 78 26.82 12.69 -15.03
CA PHE A 78 25.72 11.76 -15.24
C PHE A 78 24.74 11.84 -14.08
N LYS A 79 25.22 11.76 -12.83
CA LYS A 79 24.36 11.79 -11.63
C LYS A 79 23.57 13.09 -11.55
N GLU A 80 24.21 14.23 -11.81
CA GLU A 80 23.58 15.57 -11.81
C GLU A 80 22.40 15.68 -12.77
N LYS A 81 22.47 15.06 -13.95
CA LYS A 81 21.37 15.05 -14.94
C LYS A 81 20.12 14.30 -14.44
N TRP A 82 20.27 13.46 -13.43
CA TRP A 82 19.25 12.47 -13.04
C TRP A 82 18.75 12.64 -11.60
N TYR A 83 19.40 13.45 -10.75
CA TYR A 83 18.92 13.75 -9.40
C TYR A 83 17.49 14.28 -9.42
N ASP A 84 17.19 15.27 -10.27
CA ASP A 84 15.83 15.84 -10.41
C ASP A 84 14.75 14.79 -10.75
N TYR A 85 15.10 13.77 -11.53
CA TYR A 85 14.17 12.70 -11.85
C TYR A 85 13.92 11.82 -10.62
N ILE A 86 14.99 11.41 -9.95
CA ILE A 86 14.93 10.53 -8.78
C ILE A 86 14.17 11.24 -7.64
N ASP A 87 14.48 12.50 -7.38
CA ASP A 87 13.83 13.30 -6.34
C ASP A 87 12.33 13.45 -6.60
N LYS A 88 11.92 13.63 -7.87
CA LYS A 88 10.49 13.65 -8.23
C LYS A 88 9.80 12.33 -7.97
N GLU A 89 10.45 11.20 -8.25
CA GLU A 89 9.86 9.88 -7.93
C GLU A 89 9.65 9.71 -6.42
N PHE A 90 10.58 10.21 -5.58
CA PHE A 90 10.40 10.26 -4.13
C PHE A 90 9.28 11.24 -3.71
N GLU A 91 9.18 12.42 -4.34
CA GLU A 91 8.08 13.38 -4.11
C GLU A 91 6.73 12.73 -4.41
N TYR A 92 6.58 12.04 -5.56
CA TYR A 92 5.34 11.35 -5.92
C TYR A 92 4.99 10.21 -4.97
N ARG A 93 6.01 9.49 -4.48
CA ARG A 93 5.85 8.44 -3.48
C ARG A 93 5.39 8.97 -2.12
N ASP A 94 5.84 10.17 -1.73
CA ASP A 94 5.47 10.76 -0.44
C ASP A 94 4.15 11.54 -0.51
N GLU A 95 4.01 12.46 -1.46
CA GLU A 95 2.90 13.40 -1.54
C GLU A 95 1.73 12.87 -2.38
N GLY A 96 1.97 11.86 -3.22
CA GLY A 96 1.05 11.39 -4.24
C GLY A 96 1.23 12.11 -5.57
N PHE A 97 0.31 11.85 -6.50
CA PHE A 97 0.43 12.30 -7.88
C PHE A 97 -0.90 12.83 -8.40
N PHE A 98 -0.86 13.95 -9.12
CA PHE A 98 -2.01 14.52 -9.81
C PHE A 98 -1.86 14.32 -11.31
N PHE A 99 -2.91 13.83 -11.95
CA PHE A 99 -3.00 13.75 -13.40
C PHE A 99 -4.38 14.14 -13.91
N TYR A 100 -4.48 14.47 -15.20
CA TYR A 100 -5.76 14.62 -15.85
C TYR A 100 -6.30 13.25 -16.27
N ASN A 101 -7.49 12.91 -15.76
CA ASN A 101 -8.30 11.78 -16.24
C ASN A 101 -9.59 12.35 -16.82
N GLN A 102 -9.84 12.19 -18.12
CA GLN A 102 -10.97 12.83 -18.81
C GLN A 102 -11.06 14.35 -18.57
N ASN A 103 -9.92 15.06 -18.57
CA ASN A 103 -9.80 16.49 -18.26
C ASN A 103 -10.15 16.88 -16.81
N ILE A 104 -10.43 15.92 -15.92
CA ILE A 104 -10.63 16.15 -14.49
C ILE A 104 -9.29 15.96 -13.78
N SER A 105 -8.95 16.88 -12.87
CA SER A 105 -7.76 16.73 -12.04
C SER A 105 -7.98 15.63 -11.01
N THR A 106 -7.29 14.51 -11.18
CA THR A 106 -7.42 13.31 -10.35
C THR A 106 -6.19 13.13 -9.49
N TYR A 107 -6.40 13.08 -8.17
CA TYR A 107 -5.37 12.75 -7.19
C TYR A 107 -5.31 11.23 -6.96
N ILE A 108 -4.09 10.70 -6.91
CA ILE A 108 -3.79 9.37 -6.36
C ILE A 108 -2.75 9.49 -5.23
N THR A 109 -2.91 8.70 -4.17
CA THR A 109 -1.96 8.71 -3.04
C THR A 109 -0.60 8.17 -3.46
N GLY A 110 0.44 8.45 -2.67
CA GLY A 110 1.78 7.94 -2.94
C GLY A 110 1.84 6.40 -2.99
N THR A 111 1.11 5.72 -2.10
CA THR A 111 0.94 4.26 -2.17
C THR A 111 0.28 3.82 -3.48
N HIS A 112 -0.76 4.52 -3.94
CA HIS A 112 -1.41 4.16 -5.21
C HIS A 112 -0.49 4.41 -6.41
N TYR A 113 0.27 5.51 -6.40
CA TYR A 113 1.31 5.78 -7.40
C TYR A 113 2.34 4.65 -7.43
N MET A 114 2.87 4.23 -6.28
CA MET A 114 3.79 3.09 -6.17
C MET A 114 3.18 1.77 -6.68
N TYR A 115 1.89 1.56 -6.46
CA TYR A 115 1.17 0.42 -7.02
C TYR A 115 1.13 0.48 -8.54
N LEU A 116 0.63 1.58 -9.12
CA LEU A 116 0.48 1.76 -10.56
C LEU A 116 1.81 1.76 -11.32
N GLN A 117 2.79 2.49 -10.79
CA GLN A 117 4.04 2.79 -11.48
C GLN A 117 5.15 1.77 -11.20
N TRP A 118 5.21 1.18 -9.99
CA TRP A 118 6.39 0.42 -9.56
C TRP A 118 6.10 -1.01 -9.10
N SER A 119 4.84 -1.42 -8.97
CA SER A 119 4.51 -2.79 -8.56
C SER A 119 4.42 -3.72 -9.77
N LYS A 120 5.09 -4.88 -9.65
CA LYS A 120 4.96 -5.98 -10.60
C LYS A 120 3.79 -6.88 -10.21
N ILE A 121 2.81 -7.04 -11.09
CA ILE A 121 1.68 -7.96 -10.93
C ILE A 121 1.75 -9.12 -11.93
N ASP A 122 0.90 -10.13 -11.78
CA ASP A 122 0.86 -11.33 -12.62
C ASP A 122 0.24 -11.10 -14.00
N VAL A 123 -0.58 -10.06 -14.17
CA VAL A 123 -1.27 -9.72 -15.41
C VAL A 123 -0.66 -8.54 -16.18
N GLY A 124 0.61 -8.21 -15.90
CA GLY A 124 1.33 -7.12 -16.59
C GLY A 124 1.48 -5.87 -15.73
N LYS A 125 0.98 -4.72 -16.20
CA LYS A 125 0.99 -3.46 -15.47
C LYS A 125 -0.40 -3.20 -14.89
N PRO A 126 -0.50 -2.71 -13.65
CA PRO A 126 -1.79 -2.32 -13.10
C PRO A 126 -2.32 -1.07 -13.81
N ASP A 127 -3.56 -1.16 -14.29
CA ASP A 127 -4.29 -0.01 -14.81
C ASP A 127 -4.91 0.81 -13.67
N PHE A 128 -5.12 2.10 -13.92
CA PHE A 128 -5.89 2.94 -13.01
C PHE A 128 -7.33 2.45 -12.92
N ARG A 129 -7.87 2.37 -11.71
CA ARG A 129 -9.28 2.06 -11.43
C ARG A 129 -9.78 2.93 -10.30
N GLU A 130 -10.98 3.47 -10.44
CA GLU A 130 -11.57 4.33 -9.41
C GLU A 130 -11.78 3.58 -8.10
N ALA A 131 -12.20 2.31 -8.16
CA ALA A 131 -12.30 1.45 -6.98
C ALA A 131 -10.97 1.35 -6.20
N ASN A 132 -9.85 1.20 -6.92
CA ASN A 132 -8.53 1.16 -6.30
C ASN A 132 -8.14 2.52 -5.73
N ARG A 133 -8.47 3.63 -6.41
CA ARG A 133 -8.27 4.99 -5.90
C ARG A 133 -8.98 5.20 -4.57
N LEU A 134 -10.27 4.84 -4.48
CA LEU A 134 -11.04 4.92 -3.22
C LEU A 134 -10.41 4.08 -2.11
N PHE A 135 -9.99 2.86 -2.43
CA PHE A 135 -9.27 1.99 -1.49
C PHE A 135 -7.99 2.64 -0.95
N PHE A 136 -7.13 3.16 -1.82
CA PHE A 136 -5.86 3.75 -1.40
C PHE A 136 -6.02 5.09 -0.68
N ILE A 137 -7.04 5.89 -1.02
CA ILE A 137 -7.38 7.11 -0.27
C ILE A 137 -7.87 6.75 1.13
N PHE A 138 -8.77 5.77 1.25
CA PHE A 138 -9.26 5.29 2.54
C PHE A 138 -8.12 4.72 3.40
N TRP A 139 -7.21 3.95 2.79
CA TRP A 139 -6.03 3.43 3.45
C TRP A 139 -5.09 4.55 3.95
N GLU A 140 -4.84 5.57 3.13
CA GLU A 140 -4.04 6.73 3.54
C GLU A 140 -4.68 7.47 4.72
N ALA A 141 -6.00 7.61 4.73
CA ALA A 141 -6.73 8.17 5.87
C ALA A 141 -6.59 7.30 7.13
N CYS A 142 -6.62 5.97 7.00
CA CYS A 142 -6.37 5.06 8.12
C CYS A 142 -4.94 5.19 8.68
N LYS A 143 -3.94 5.41 7.81
CA LYS A 143 -2.56 5.69 8.25
C LYS A 143 -2.47 7.03 8.99
N ALA A 144 -3.10 8.07 8.44
CA ALA A 144 -3.11 9.42 8.99
C ALA A 144 -3.80 9.55 10.36
N ASP A 145 -4.88 8.79 10.59
CA ASP A 145 -5.61 8.84 11.85
C ASP A 145 -4.93 8.02 12.96
N LYS A 146 -4.39 8.72 13.96
CA LYS A 146 -3.72 8.13 15.14
C LYS A 146 -4.64 7.27 16.03
N ARG A 147 -5.97 7.37 15.86
CA ARG A 147 -6.97 6.57 16.60
C ARG A 147 -7.22 5.23 15.94
N CYS A 148 -6.86 5.10 14.67
CA CYS A 148 -7.15 3.97 13.81
C CYS A 148 -6.01 2.94 13.85
N TYR A 149 -6.34 1.66 14.01
CA TYR A 149 -5.40 0.56 13.85
C TYR A 149 -5.26 0.11 12.39
N GLY A 150 -6.09 0.60 11.47
CA GLY A 150 -6.08 0.20 10.06
C GLY A 150 -7.49 -0.08 9.54
N MET A 151 -7.64 -0.94 8.55
CA MET A 151 -8.93 -1.18 7.89
C MET A 151 -9.37 -2.64 7.91
N ALA A 152 -10.68 -2.84 7.93
CA ALA A 152 -11.37 -4.09 7.66
C ALA A 152 -12.11 -3.96 6.32
N TYR A 153 -11.47 -4.40 5.24
CA TYR A 153 -12.00 -4.31 3.88
C TYR A 153 -12.81 -5.57 3.54
N LEU A 154 -14.12 -5.41 3.40
CA LEU A 154 -14.98 -6.42 2.80
C LEU A 154 -14.83 -6.32 1.27
N LYS A 155 -13.93 -7.14 0.74
CA LYS A 155 -13.48 -7.06 -0.66
C LYS A 155 -14.32 -7.96 -1.56
N ASN A 156 -14.45 -7.56 -2.82
CA ASN A 156 -14.98 -8.42 -3.87
C ASN A 156 -13.93 -9.44 -4.33
N ARG A 157 -14.40 -10.56 -4.91
CA ARG A 157 -13.51 -11.52 -5.57
C ARG A 157 -12.76 -10.83 -6.71
N ARG A 158 -11.49 -11.22 -6.92
CA ARG A 158 -10.61 -10.68 -7.98
C ARG A 158 -10.41 -9.16 -7.93
N SER A 159 -10.56 -8.53 -6.77
CA SER A 159 -10.28 -7.10 -6.56
C SER A 159 -8.81 -6.70 -6.61
N GLY A 160 -7.88 -7.64 -6.82
CA GLY A 160 -6.44 -7.35 -6.78
C GLY A 160 -5.87 -7.07 -5.37
N PHE A 161 -6.67 -7.23 -4.31
CA PHE A 161 -6.28 -6.90 -2.93
C PHE A 161 -4.92 -7.46 -2.51
N SER A 162 -4.63 -8.72 -2.79
CA SER A 162 -3.35 -9.33 -2.37
C SER A 162 -2.15 -8.61 -3.01
N PHE A 163 -2.25 -8.15 -4.27
CA PHE A 163 -1.19 -7.35 -4.89
C PHE A 163 -1.12 -5.93 -4.32
N MET A 164 -2.27 -5.28 -4.08
CA MET A 164 -2.31 -3.96 -3.45
C MET A 164 -1.66 -3.98 -2.05
N ALA A 165 -1.98 -4.99 -1.25
CA ALA A 165 -1.45 -5.18 0.09
C ALA A 165 0.05 -5.54 0.08
N SER A 166 0.48 -6.43 -0.82
CA SER A 166 1.90 -6.73 -1.01
C SER A 166 2.70 -5.50 -1.47
N GLY A 167 2.12 -4.69 -2.36
CA GLY A 167 2.71 -3.43 -2.81
C GLY A 167 2.92 -2.45 -1.67
N GLU A 168 1.92 -2.27 -0.80
CA GLU A 168 2.06 -1.38 0.35
C GLU A 168 3.09 -1.89 1.38
N VAL A 169 3.15 -3.21 1.61
CA VAL A 169 4.16 -3.79 2.51
C VAL A 169 5.57 -3.48 2.02
N VAL A 170 5.86 -3.71 0.73
CA VAL A 170 7.16 -3.36 0.15
C VAL A 170 7.40 -1.85 0.17
N ASN A 171 6.38 -1.06 -0.16
CA ASN A 171 6.46 0.41 -0.14
C ASN A 171 6.85 0.94 1.24
N LEU A 172 6.23 0.49 2.33
CA LEU A 172 6.57 0.98 3.67
C LEU A 172 7.90 0.42 4.18
N ALA A 173 8.19 -0.85 3.88
CA ALA A 173 9.39 -1.52 4.37
C ALA A 173 10.68 -0.96 3.75
N THR A 174 10.61 -0.45 2.52
CA THR A 174 11.77 0.13 1.82
C THR A 174 12.10 1.58 2.21
N ILE A 175 11.35 2.19 3.12
CA ILE A 175 11.58 3.57 3.63
C ILE A 175 11.58 3.66 5.15
N SER A 176 11.40 2.54 5.86
CA SER A 176 11.36 2.53 7.33
C SER A 176 12.58 1.81 7.86
N SER A 177 13.27 2.38 8.83
CA SER A 177 14.31 1.69 9.59
C SER A 177 13.73 0.95 10.80
N ASP A 178 14.41 -0.08 11.27
CA ASP A 178 14.12 -0.84 12.51
C ASP A 178 12.66 -1.29 12.63
N SER A 179 12.09 -1.78 11.52
CA SER A 179 10.66 -2.06 11.40
C SER A 179 10.39 -3.50 10.96
N ARG A 180 9.27 -4.07 11.46
CA ARG A 180 8.82 -5.42 11.07
C ARG A 180 7.47 -5.38 10.40
N TYR A 181 7.33 -6.16 9.34
CA TYR A 181 6.13 -6.25 8.51
C TYR A 181 5.68 -7.69 8.44
N GLY A 182 4.46 -7.96 8.91
CA GLY A 182 3.94 -9.32 9.00
C GLY A 182 2.86 -9.61 7.97
N ILE A 183 2.76 -10.87 7.57
CA ILE A 183 1.74 -11.35 6.63
C ILE A 183 1.05 -12.58 7.21
N LEU A 184 -0.28 -12.52 7.26
CA LEU A 184 -1.17 -13.65 7.52
C LEU A 184 -2.17 -13.79 6.36
N SER A 185 -2.63 -15.02 6.15
CA SER A 185 -3.66 -15.33 5.16
C SER A 185 -4.67 -16.32 5.73
N LYS A 186 -5.53 -16.90 4.88
CA LYS A 186 -6.42 -18.01 5.24
C LYS A 186 -5.63 -19.17 5.88
N THR A 187 -4.49 -19.53 5.28
CA THR A 187 -3.57 -20.55 5.78
C THR A 187 -2.12 -20.04 5.73
N GLY A 188 -1.21 -20.76 6.41
CA GLY A 188 0.23 -20.50 6.29
C GLY A 188 0.77 -20.63 4.86
N PRO A 189 0.46 -21.71 4.12
CA PRO A 189 0.81 -21.84 2.71
C PRO A 189 0.30 -20.67 1.84
N ASP A 190 -0.92 -20.19 2.06
CA ASP A 190 -1.44 -19.03 1.32
C ASP A 190 -0.64 -17.75 1.62
N ALA A 191 -0.25 -17.54 2.88
CA ALA A 191 0.58 -16.42 3.29
C ALA A 191 1.99 -16.51 2.67
N LYS A 192 2.56 -17.72 2.65
CA LYS A 192 3.82 -18.02 1.96
C LYS A 192 3.74 -17.70 0.48
N THR A 193 2.70 -18.17 -0.21
CA THR A 193 2.48 -17.89 -1.64
C THR A 193 2.33 -16.40 -1.90
N MET A 194 1.59 -15.67 -1.06
CA MET A 194 1.53 -14.21 -1.16
C MET A 194 2.90 -13.56 -1.00
N PHE A 195 3.72 -14.03 -0.05
CA PHE A 195 5.08 -13.55 0.15
C PHE A 195 6.00 -13.85 -1.04
N THR A 196 6.07 -15.11 -1.48
CA THR A 196 7.01 -15.54 -2.54
C THR A 196 6.62 -15.05 -3.92
N ASP A 197 5.33 -14.95 -4.21
CA ASP A 197 4.85 -14.71 -5.58
C ASP A 197 4.45 -13.24 -5.81
N LYS A 198 4.29 -12.46 -4.73
CA LYS A 198 3.92 -11.04 -4.82
C LYS A 198 4.94 -10.14 -4.15
N VAL A 199 5.17 -10.28 -2.84
CA VAL A 199 6.07 -9.40 -2.07
C VAL A 199 7.49 -9.43 -2.61
N VAL A 200 8.07 -10.62 -2.75
CA VAL A 200 9.45 -10.78 -3.25
C VAL A 200 9.59 -10.23 -4.68
N PRO A 201 8.74 -10.60 -5.66
CA PRO A 201 8.80 -10.02 -7.00
C PRO A 201 8.63 -8.49 -7.03
N ILE A 202 7.70 -7.92 -6.26
CA ILE A 202 7.53 -6.46 -6.19
C ILE A 202 8.83 -5.81 -5.71
N SER A 203 9.38 -6.26 -4.58
CA SER A 203 10.63 -5.71 -4.03
C SER A 203 11.83 -5.87 -4.96
N VAL A 204 11.95 -7.00 -5.65
CA VAL A 204 13.08 -7.27 -6.54
C VAL A 204 13.04 -6.39 -7.79
N ASN A 205 11.84 -5.98 -8.24
CA ASN A 205 11.65 -5.20 -9.47
C ASN A 205 11.55 -3.69 -9.23
N TYR A 206 11.67 -3.21 -7.99
CA TYR A 206 11.81 -1.78 -7.72
C TYR A 206 13.09 -1.23 -8.39
N PRO A 207 13.05 0.02 -8.88
CA PRO A 207 14.24 0.69 -9.41
C PRO A 207 15.29 0.83 -8.29
N PHE A 208 16.57 0.93 -8.67
CA PHE A 208 17.69 0.91 -7.71
C PHE A 208 17.55 1.97 -6.62
N PHE A 209 17.03 3.15 -6.95
CA PHE A 209 16.84 4.26 -6.01
C PHE A 209 15.73 3.98 -4.97
N PHE A 210 14.81 3.06 -5.21
CA PHE A 210 13.83 2.60 -4.23
C PHE A 210 14.20 1.28 -3.56
N LYS A 211 15.36 0.71 -3.89
CA LYS A 211 15.78 -0.61 -3.42
C LYS A 211 16.88 -0.46 -2.37
N PRO A 212 16.56 -0.67 -1.08
CA PRO A 212 17.58 -0.67 -0.03
C PRO A 212 18.55 -1.85 -0.18
N ILE A 213 19.65 -1.79 0.58
CA ILE A 213 20.58 -2.91 0.71
C ILE A 213 19.84 -4.11 1.32
N GLN A 214 20.00 -5.29 0.70
CA GLN A 214 19.39 -6.55 1.10
C GLN A 214 20.46 -7.54 1.55
N ASP A 215 20.10 -8.46 2.44
CA ASP A 215 21.01 -9.42 3.11
C ASP A 215 21.61 -10.54 2.24
N GLY A 216 21.46 -10.42 0.91
CA GLY A 216 22.18 -11.23 -0.08
C GLY A 216 21.38 -12.39 -0.69
N MET A 217 20.15 -12.66 -0.24
CA MET A 217 19.27 -13.67 -0.84
C MET A 217 18.22 -13.03 -1.75
N ASP A 218 18.40 -13.06 -3.07
CA ASP A 218 17.52 -12.38 -4.03
C ASP A 218 16.05 -12.84 -3.99
N ARG A 219 15.79 -14.11 -3.66
CA ARG A 219 14.44 -14.70 -3.63
C ARG A 219 14.22 -15.53 -2.37
N PRO A 220 14.03 -14.88 -1.22
CA PRO A 220 13.80 -15.59 0.02
C PRO A 220 12.43 -16.28 0.04
N LYS A 221 12.30 -17.32 0.88
CA LYS A 221 11.05 -18.07 1.04
C LYS A 221 10.31 -17.78 2.35
N THR A 222 10.97 -17.13 3.31
CA THR A 222 10.48 -16.96 4.69
C THR A 222 10.54 -15.52 5.17
N GLU A 223 11.66 -14.84 4.95
CA GLU A 223 11.89 -13.46 5.38
C GLU A 223 12.66 -12.70 4.31
N LEU A 224 12.22 -11.48 4.01
CA LEU A 224 12.92 -10.51 3.18
C LEU A 224 13.48 -9.43 4.10
N ALA A 225 14.80 -9.26 4.14
CA ALA A 225 15.45 -8.33 5.06
C ALA A 225 16.30 -7.28 4.34
N TYR A 226 16.04 -6.02 4.65
CA TYR A 226 16.76 -4.85 4.14
C TYR A 226 17.89 -4.46 5.09
N ARG A 227 18.91 -5.30 5.21
CA ARG A 227 20.09 -5.10 6.07
C ARG A 227 21.37 -5.48 5.35
N VAL A 228 22.50 -5.06 5.90
CA VAL A 228 23.82 -5.32 5.32
C VAL A 228 24.14 -6.82 5.43
N PRO A 229 24.54 -7.50 4.35
CA PRO A 229 24.95 -8.91 4.41
C PRO A 229 26.16 -9.11 5.33
N ALA A 230 26.09 -10.09 6.23
CA ALA A 230 27.19 -10.43 7.14
C ALA A 230 28.49 -10.82 6.39
N SER A 231 28.38 -11.37 5.17
CA SER A 231 29.52 -11.87 4.37
C SER A 231 30.30 -10.79 3.61
N LYS A 232 29.84 -9.52 3.57
CA LYS A 232 30.63 -8.42 2.98
C LYS A 232 31.85 -8.01 3.83
N PHE A 233 31.98 -8.55 5.04
CA PHE A 233 33.22 -8.56 5.82
C PHE A 233 34.13 -9.74 5.43
N THR A 234 34.49 -9.89 4.16
CA THR A 234 35.43 -10.93 3.71
C THR A 234 36.87 -10.40 3.67
N ARG A 235 37.83 -11.26 4.04
CA ARG A 235 39.29 -11.03 4.19
C ARG A 235 39.98 -10.19 3.10
N ARG A 236 39.41 -10.06 1.89
CA ARG A 236 39.98 -9.28 0.79
C ARG A 236 40.04 -7.76 1.06
N LYS A 237 39.12 -7.20 1.87
CA LYS A 237 39.15 -5.76 2.22
C LYS A 237 40.14 -5.39 3.32
N ILE A 238 40.66 -6.38 4.06
CA ILE A 238 41.70 -6.16 5.09
C ILE A 238 43.05 -5.82 4.43
N ILE A 239 43.25 -6.19 3.16
CA ILE A 239 44.52 -6.01 2.43
C ILE A 239 44.66 -4.60 1.83
N THR A 240 43.57 -3.86 1.57
CA THR A 240 43.61 -2.58 0.82
C THR A 240 43.61 -1.30 1.65
N ASN A 241 43.54 -1.37 3.00
CA ASN A 241 43.54 -0.17 3.88
C ASN A 241 42.48 0.90 3.52
N GLU A 242 41.51 0.58 2.67
CA GLU A 242 40.35 1.40 2.40
C GLU A 242 39.44 1.30 3.62
N LYS A 243 39.14 2.45 4.24
CA LYS A 243 38.10 2.51 5.27
C LYS A 243 36.84 1.89 4.66
N PRO A 244 36.26 0.82 5.25
CA PRO A 244 34.98 0.36 4.79
C PRO A 244 34.01 1.53 4.98
N ASP A 245 33.43 2.04 3.90
CA ASP A 245 32.24 2.88 4.02
C ASP A 245 31.28 2.14 4.96
N GLU A 246 30.85 2.79 6.04
CA GLU A 246 29.89 2.24 6.99
C GLU A 246 28.56 2.07 6.26
N LEU A 247 28.41 0.96 5.56
CA LEU A 247 27.17 0.62 4.89
C LEU A 247 26.10 0.46 5.95
N GLN A 248 25.08 1.31 5.88
CA GLN A 248 23.93 1.25 6.76
C GLN A 248 22.75 0.59 6.02
N GLY A 249 22.19 -0.45 6.62
CA GLY A 249 20.92 -1.04 6.19
C GLY A 249 19.73 -0.35 6.85
N LEU A 250 18.52 -0.74 6.48
CA LEU A 250 17.31 -0.30 7.20
C LEU A 250 17.06 -1.14 8.45
N ASP A 251 17.62 -2.34 8.56
CA ASP A 251 17.29 -3.31 9.63
C ASP A 251 15.78 -3.60 9.71
N THR A 252 15.14 -3.59 8.53
CA THR A 252 13.72 -3.82 8.36
C THR A 252 13.46 -5.18 7.70
N THR A 253 12.44 -5.89 8.17
CA THR A 253 12.08 -7.21 7.66
C THR A 253 10.61 -7.31 7.27
N ILE A 254 10.35 -8.12 6.24
CA ILE A 254 9.02 -8.60 5.87
C ILE A 254 9.02 -10.11 5.99
N ASP A 255 8.10 -10.68 6.76
CA ASP A 255 7.96 -12.13 6.92
C ASP A 255 6.49 -12.55 6.77
N TRP A 256 6.27 -13.86 6.83
CA TRP A 256 4.94 -14.45 6.92
C TRP A 256 4.94 -15.54 8.00
N LYS A 257 3.78 -15.77 8.61
CA LYS A 257 3.59 -16.83 9.59
C LYS A 257 2.43 -17.74 9.23
N ASN A 258 2.46 -18.95 9.80
CA ASN A 258 1.30 -19.83 9.77
C ASN A 258 0.11 -19.14 10.45
N THR A 259 -1.08 -19.36 9.88
CA THR A 259 -2.34 -18.91 10.47
C THR A 259 -2.56 -19.56 11.83
N GLY A 260 -2.79 -18.73 12.84
CA GLY A 260 -2.99 -19.18 14.22
C GLY A 260 -3.41 -18.04 15.14
N ASP A 261 -4.12 -18.38 16.22
CA ASP A 261 -4.62 -17.38 17.17
C ASP A 261 -3.48 -16.54 17.78
N ASN A 262 -2.32 -17.13 18.07
CA ASN A 262 -1.17 -16.44 18.67
C ASN A 262 -0.11 -16.01 17.65
N SER A 263 -0.40 -16.07 16.35
CA SER A 263 0.58 -15.69 15.33
C SER A 263 0.94 -14.21 15.48
N TYR A 264 2.25 -13.94 15.50
CA TYR A 264 2.87 -12.65 15.80
C TYR A 264 2.77 -12.15 17.26
N ASP A 265 2.32 -12.97 18.20
CA ASP A 265 2.35 -12.59 19.61
C ASP A 265 3.76 -12.19 20.08
N GLY A 266 3.82 -11.15 20.91
CA GLY A 266 5.07 -10.57 21.44
C GLY A 266 5.88 -9.72 20.46
N GLU A 267 5.49 -9.60 19.20
CA GLU A 267 6.22 -8.78 18.22
C GLU A 267 5.78 -7.31 18.19
N LYS A 268 6.64 -6.46 17.64
CA LYS A 268 6.35 -5.05 17.38
C LYS A 268 6.27 -4.83 15.86
N LEU A 269 5.05 -4.82 15.32
CA LEU A 269 4.82 -4.69 13.89
C LEU A 269 4.55 -3.24 13.49
N LYS A 270 5.06 -2.85 12.32
CA LYS A 270 4.77 -1.57 11.66
C LYS A 270 3.55 -1.68 10.74
N LEU A 271 3.41 -2.81 10.05
CA LEU A 271 2.21 -3.18 9.31
C LEU A 271 1.99 -4.69 9.40
N LEU A 272 0.75 -5.08 9.66
CA LEU A 272 0.26 -6.44 9.46
C LEU A 272 -0.66 -6.45 8.25
N VAL A 273 -0.35 -7.26 7.25
CA VAL A 273 -1.28 -7.57 6.17
C VAL A 273 -2.00 -8.86 6.50
N HIS A 274 -3.31 -8.82 6.36
CA HIS A 274 -4.15 -9.95 6.64
C HIS A 274 -5.07 -10.22 5.45
N ASP A 275 -4.69 -11.21 4.64
CA ASP A 275 -5.47 -11.64 3.48
C ASP A 275 -6.46 -12.74 3.87
N GLU A 276 -7.59 -12.79 3.17
CA GLU A 276 -8.66 -13.78 3.36
C GLU A 276 -9.04 -14.06 4.84
N SER A 277 -9.05 -13.01 5.66
CA SER A 277 -9.15 -13.13 7.12
C SER A 277 -10.44 -13.77 7.64
N GLY A 278 -11.55 -13.62 6.91
CA GLY A 278 -12.84 -14.24 7.22
C GLY A 278 -12.97 -15.71 6.79
N LYS A 279 -11.89 -16.34 6.30
CA LYS A 279 -11.89 -17.74 5.82
C LYS A 279 -11.04 -18.68 6.67
N TRP A 280 -10.59 -18.24 7.84
CA TRP A 280 -9.79 -19.06 8.76
C TRP A 280 -10.52 -20.35 9.11
N GLU A 281 -9.77 -21.43 9.19
CA GLU A 281 -10.31 -22.75 9.52
C GLU A 281 -10.26 -22.96 11.04
N ARG A 282 -11.30 -23.60 11.60
CA ARG A 282 -11.34 -23.94 13.02
C ARG A 282 -10.17 -24.88 13.38
N PRO A 283 -9.65 -24.81 14.62
CA PRO A 283 -10.14 -24.04 15.77
C PRO A 283 -9.76 -22.55 15.76
N ASN A 284 -8.89 -22.12 14.85
CA ASN A 284 -8.42 -20.74 14.80
C ASN A 284 -9.54 -19.76 14.40
N ASN A 285 -9.47 -18.55 14.95
CA ASN A 285 -10.45 -17.50 14.70
C ASN A 285 -9.77 -16.13 14.59
N ILE A 286 -10.12 -15.39 13.54
CA ILE A 286 -9.69 -14.01 13.31
C ILE A 286 -9.97 -13.08 14.50
N LEU A 287 -11.04 -13.27 15.26
CA LEU A 287 -11.32 -12.44 16.44
C LEU A 287 -10.29 -12.67 17.56
N ASN A 288 -9.82 -13.91 17.75
CA ASN A 288 -8.79 -14.22 18.73
C ASN A 288 -7.44 -13.66 18.26
N ASN A 289 -7.07 -13.92 17.01
CA ASN A 289 -5.84 -13.37 16.45
C ASN A 289 -5.84 -11.84 16.47
N TRP A 290 -6.94 -11.18 16.11
CA TRP A 290 -6.99 -9.72 16.14
C TRP A 290 -6.79 -9.15 17.55
N ARG A 291 -7.27 -9.82 18.60
CA ARG A 291 -7.00 -9.40 19.98
C ARG A 291 -5.51 -9.45 20.30
N VAL A 292 -4.80 -10.47 19.81
CA VAL A 292 -3.34 -10.63 19.97
C VAL A 292 -2.59 -9.62 19.12
N THR A 293 -2.80 -9.61 17.80
CA THR A 293 -2.07 -8.77 16.86
C THR A 293 -2.37 -7.29 17.01
N LYS A 294 -3.53 -6.89 17.53
CA LYS A 294 -3.76 -5.49 17.91
C LYS A 294 -2.77 -5.00 18.97
N THR A 295 -2.26 -5.88 19.84
CA THR A 295 -1.25 -5.50 20.84
C THR A 295 0.13 -5.26 20.22
N THR A 296 0.46 -5.94 19.10
CA THR A 296 1.74 -5.80 18.39
C THR A 296 1.87 -4.46 17.65
N LEU A 297 0.73 -3.77 17.44
CA LEU A 297 0.61 -2.51 16.71
C LEU A 297 0.56 -1.28 17.64
N ARG A 298 0.76 -1.44 18.95
CA ARG A 298 0.73 -0.34 19.93
C ARG A 298 1.88 -0.39 20.93
N LEU A 299 2.25 0.77 21.45
CA LEU A 299 3.09 0.94 22.62
C LEU A 299 2.32 1.76 23.66
N GLY A 300 1.90 1.10 24.74
CA GLY A 300 0.94 1.67 25.69
C GLY A 300 -0.36 2.07 24.98
N SER A 301 -0.72 3.34 25.06
CA SER A 301 -1.91 3.90 24.38
C SER A 301 -1.66 4.35 22.94
N ARG A 302 -0.41 4.43 22.49
CA ARG A 302 -0.05 4.93 21.16
C ARG A 302 -0.06 3.81 20.14
N ILE A 303 -0.87 3.97 19.09
CA ILE A 303 -0.81 3.12 17.89
C ILE A 303 0.48 3.47 17.13
N ILE A 304 1.31 2.47 16.86
CA ILE A 304 2.61 2.62 16.19
C ILE A 304 2.69 1.87 14.86
N GLY A 305 1.79 0.91 14.66
CA GLY A 305 1.65 0.14 13.42
C GLY A 305 0.20 0.08 12.96
N LYS A 306 -0.02 -0.45 11.76
CA LYS A 306 -1.35 -0.57 11.17
C LYS A 306 -1.65 -2.00 10.73
N CYS A 307 -2.92 -2.30 10.47
CA CYS A 307 -3.39 -3.55 9.92
C CYS A 307 -4.19 -3.30 8.64
N MET A 308 -3.77 -3.91 7.54
CA MET A 308 -4.52 -3.95 6.30
C MET A 308 -5.19 -5.31 6.19
N MET A 309 -6.45 -5.39 6.63
CA MET A 309 -7.21 -6.62 6.64
C MET A 309 -8.22 -6.64 5.49
N GLY A 310 -8.22 -7.71 4.70
CA GLY A 310 -9.15 -7.89 3.59
C GLY A 310 -9.72 -9.31 3.53
N SER A 311 -11.02 -9.44 3.31
CA SER A 311 -11.65 -10.74 3.09
C SER A 311 -12.92 -10.61 2.25
N THR A 312 -13.21 -11.62 1.45
CA THR A 312 -14.54 -11.75 0.84
C THR A 312 -15.51 -12.32 1.87
N SER A 313 -16.81 -12.04 1.74
CA SER A 313 -17.83 -12.71 2.55
C SER A 313 -17.72 -14.24 2.40
N ASN A 314 -17.72 -14.96 3.52
CA ASN A 314 -17.87 -16.41 3.56
C ASN A 314 -19.26 -16.76 4.13
N ALA A 315 -19.69 -18.01 3.98
CA ALA A 315 -20.90 -18.48 4.64
C ALA A 315 -20.77 -18.30 6.17
N LEU A 316 -21.85 -17.89 6.83
CA LEU A 316 -21.82 -17.52 8.26
C LEU A 316 -21.37 -18.68 9.14
N ASP A 317 -21.80 -19.89 8.81
CA ASP A 317 -21.45 -21.16 9.45
C ASP A 317 -19.97 -21.54 9.25
N LYS A 318 -19.33 -21.05 8.18
CA LYS A 318 -17.91 -21.25 7.85
C LYS A 318 -17.04 -20.09 8.32
N ASN A 319 -17.21 -19.68 9.57
CA ASN A 319 -16.52 -18.55 10.22
C ASN A 319 -16.77 -17.16 9.61
N GLY A 320 -17.71 -17.03 8.66
CA GLY A 320 -18.11 -15.74 8.11
C GLY A 320 -18.68 -14.79 9.18
N ASP A 321 -19.31 -15.33 10.22
CA ASP A 321 -19.88 -14.53 11.31
C ASP A 321 -18.81 -13.77 12.13
N ASN A 322 -17.61 -14.35 12.26
CA ASN A 322 -16.50 -13.70 12.97
C ASN A 322 -16.01 -12.44 12.23
N PHE A 323 -15.83 -12.53 10.91
CA PHE A 323 -15.45 -11.37 10.11
C PHE A 323 -16.59 -10.36 10.00
N LYS A 324 -17.85 -10.83 9.89
CA LYS A 324 -19.03 -9.96 9.95
C LYS A 324 -19.03 -9.12 11.22
N LYS A 325 -18.84 -9.75 12.39
CA LYS A 325 -18.72 -9.05 13.66
C LYS A 325 -17.58 -8.03 13.64
N LEU A 326 -16.38 -8.43 13.20
CA LEU A 326 -15.24 -7.54 13.12
C LEU A 326 -15.50 -6.33 12.21
N TYR A 327 -16.14 -6.55 11.07
CA TYR A 327 -16.50 -5.51 10.11
C TYR A 327 -17.48 -4.50 10.72
N TYR A 328 -18.57 -4.94 11.34
CA TYR A 328 -19.53 -4.03 11.98
C TYR A 328 -18.96 -3.35 13.23
N ASP A 329 -18.09 -4.02 13.98
CA ASP A 329 -17.34 -3.40 15.08
C ASP A 329 -16.31 -2.35 14.59
N SER A 330 -16.08 -2.26 13.28
CA SER A 330 -15.21 -1.28 12.63
C SER A 330 -15.95 -0.06 12.07
N ASP A 331 -17.26 0.07 12.34
CA ASP A 331 -18.07 1.21 11.93
C ASP A 331 -17.61 2.51 12.60
N VAL A 332 -17.20 3.47 11.78
CA VAL A 332 -16.65 4.77 12.22
C VAL A 332 -17.67 5.67 12.90
N THR A 333 -18.97 5.39 12.77
CA THR A 333 -20.03 6.11 13.48
C THR A 333 -20.16 5.65 14.94
N GLN A 334 -19.57 4.50 15.29
CA GLN A 334 -19.64 3.89 16.62
C GLN A 334 -18.26 3.89 17.28
N ARG A 335 -17.97 4.97 18.03
CA ARG A 335 -16.66 5.16 18.68
C ARG A 335 -16.77 5.20 20.20
N ASN A 336 -15.72 4.69 20.85
CA ASN A 336 -15.54 4.83 22.29
C ASN A 336 -15.03 6.25 22.66
N ARG A 337 -14.83 6.51 23.95
CA ARG A 337 -14.33 7.80 24.47
C ARG A 337 -12.93 8.21 23.94
N ASN A 338 -12.14 7.24 23.49
CA ASN A 338 -10.82 7.49 22.87
C ASN A 338 -10.94 7.77 21.36
N GLY A 339 -12.17 7.84 20.83
CA GLY A 339 -12.45 8.04 19.41
C GLY A 339 -12.10 6.83 18.55
N GLN A 340 -12.01 5.63 19.13
CA GLN A 340 -11.72 4.39 18.41
C GLN A 340 -12.99 3.58 18.21
N THR A 341 -13.11 2.89 17.07
CA THR A 341 -14.15 1.89 16.85
C THR A 341 -13.98 0.72 17.82
N ARG A 342 -14.99 -0.14 17.96
CA ARG A 342 -14.93 -1.31 18.87
C ARG A 342 -13.78 -2.25 18.48
N SER A 343 -13.61 -2.52 17.19
CA SER A 343 -12.49 -3.31 16.67
C SER A 343 -11.18 -2.52 16.72
N GLY A 344 -11.22 -1.20 16.61
CA GLY A 344 -10.09 -0.31 16.37
C GLY A 344 -9.74 -0.13 14.89
N LEU A 345 -10.34 -0.91 13.99
CA LEU A 345 -10.23 -0.81 12.53
C LEU A 345 -11.36 0.05 11.97
N TYR A 346 -11.22 0.54 10.74
CA TYR A 346 -12.30 1.19 9.98
C TYR A 346 -12.83 0.26 8.88
N SER A 347 -14.15 0.10 8.77
CA SER A 347 -14.76 -0.75 7.75
C SER A 347 -14.76 -0.07 6.38
N LEU A 348 -14.37 -0.83 5.35
CA LEU A 348 -14.48 -0.42 3.96
C LEU A 348 -15.28 -1.46 3.18
N PHE A 349 -16.25 -1.00 2.40
CA PHE A 349 -16.88 -1.80 1.37
C PHE A 349 -17.00 -0.94 0.12
N ILE A 350 -16.55 -1.51 -1.01
CA ILE A 350 -16.68 -0.93 -2.33
C ILE A 350 -17.55 -1.92 -3.12
N PRO A 351 -18.70 -1.50 -3.65
CA PRO A 351 -19.60 -2.40 -4.37
C PRO A 351 -18.91 -3.07 -5.57
N MET A 352 -19.38 -4.25 -5.96
CA MET A 352 -18.73 -5.05 -7.00
C MET A 352 -18.77 -4.38 -8.37
N GLU A 353 -19.84 -3.64 -8.63
CA GLU A 353 -20.14 -2.87 -9.83
C GLU A 353 -19.03 -1.83 -10.12
N TRP A 354 -18.31 -1.38 -9.09
CA TRP A 354 -17.21 -0.42 -9.24
C TRP A 354 -15.93 -1.04 -9.81
N ASN A 355 -15.86 -2.37 -9.85
CA ASN A 355 -14.63 -3.09 -10.21
C ASN A 355 -14.92 -4.37 -11.02
N TYR A 356 -16.07 -4.44 -11.69
CA TYR A 356 -16.45 -5.58 -12.52
C TYR A 356 -15.75 -5.50 -13.87
N GLU A 357 -14.96 -6.52 -14.21
CA GLU A 357 -14.29 -6.58 -15.51
C GLU A 357 -15.32 -6.55 -16.65
N GLY A 358 -15.07 -5.74 -17.67
CA GLY A 358 -16.02 -5.49 -18.77
C GLY A 358 -16.98 -4.32 -18.53
N TYR A 359 -17.03 -3.75 -17.31
CA TYR A 359 -17.88 -2.60 -16.96
C TYR A 359 -17.04 -1.43 -16.42
N ILE A 360 -15.78 -1.35 -16.86
CA ILE A 360 -14.85 -0.27 -16.56
C ILE A 360 -14.41 0.32 -17.89
N ASP A 361 -14.52 1.63 -18.04
CA ASP A 361 -14.09 2.32 -19.25
C ASP A 361 -12.56 2.42 -19.36
N SER A 362 -12.08 2.87 -20.52
CA SER A 362 -10.65 3.12 -20.79
C SER A 362 -9.97 4.13 -19.85
N ASN A 363 -10.76 4.86 -19.05
CA ASN A 363 -10.28 5.84 -18.06
C ASN A 363 -10.28 5.25 -16.64
N GLY A 364 -10.60 3.96 -16.49
CA GLY A 364 -10.65 3.28 -15.20
C GLY A 364 -11.90 3.62 -14.38
N LEU A 365 -12.93 4.20 -14.99
CA LEU A 365 -14.17 4.58 -14.34
C LEU A 365 -15.23 3.48 -14.50
N PRO A 366 -16.01 3.17 -13.46
CA PRO A 366 -17.08 2.19 -13.57
C PRO A 366 -18.23 2.72 -14.45
N VAL A 367 -18.81 1.81 -15.24
CA VAL A 367 -19.97 2.05 -16.10
C VAL A 367 -21.16 1.30 -15.51
N PHE A 368 -22.09 2.04 -14.90
CA PHE A 368 -23.27 1.47 -14.24
C PHE A 368 -24.47 1.31 -15.18
N ASP A 369 -24.61 2.25 -16.12
CA ASP A 369 -25.73 2.32 -17.05
C ASP A 369 -25.25 2.04 -18.49
N THR A 370 -26.15 1.54 -19.34
CA THR A 370 -25.87 1.36 -20.77
C THR A 370 -25.51 2.70 -21.40
N PRO A 371 -24.30 2.85 -21.96
CA PRO A 371 -23.87 4.14 -22.47
C PRO A 371 -24.59 4.47 -23.79
N LEU A 372 -24.98 5.74 -23.96
CA LEU A 372 -25.63 6.23 -25.20
C LEU A 372 -24.72 6.15 -26.44
N LYS A 373 -23.41 6.03 -26.23
CA LYS A 373 -22.39 5.83 -27.26
C LYS A 373 -21.54 4.63 -26.85
N SER A 374 -21.08 3.84 -27.83
CA SER A 374 -20.15 2.75 -27.56
C SER A 374 -18.96 3.26 -26.75
N LEU A 375 -18.74 2.63 -25.60
CA LEU A 375 -17.59 2.86 -24.74
C LEU A 375 -16.69 1.64 -24.83
N LYS A 376 -15.39 1.88 -24.75
CA LYS A 376 -14.39 0.81 -24.70
C LYS A 376 -13.77 0.74 -23.32
N GLY A 377 -13.49 -0.48 -22.88
CA GLY A 377 -12.71 -0.74 -21.69
C GLY A 377 -11.20 -0.61 -21.91
N PRO A 378 -10.37 -0.85 -20.87
CA PRO A 378 -8.92 -0.73 -20.93
C PRO A 378 -8.24 -1.63 -21.98
N GLN A 379 -8.89 -2.72 -22.38
CA GLN A 379 -8.39 -3.68 -23.36
C GLN A 379 -8.85 -3.36 -24.81
N ASP A 380 -9.38 -2.15 -25.04
CA ASP A 380 -9.97 -1.71 -26.32
C ASP A 380 -11.18 -2.56 -26.78
N VAL A 381 -11.79 -3.31 -25.87
CA VAL A 381 -13.02 -4.10 -26.07
C VAL A 381 -14.23 -3.23 -25.77
N GLU A 382 -15.26 -3.28 -26.61
CA GLU A 382 -16.53 -2.58 -26.36
C GLU A 382 -17.21 -3.09 -25.09
N ILE A 383 -17.78 -2.15 -24.33
CA ILE A 383 -18.56 -2.42 -23.13
C ILE A 383 -20.00 -2.67 -23.57
N ASP A 384 -20.46 -3.90 -23.36
CA ASP A 384 -21.84 -4.30 -23.54
C ASP A 384 -22.44 -4.62 -22.16
N THR A 385 -23.50 -3.92 -21.80
CA THR A 385 -24.19 -4.08 -20.51
C THR A 385 -25.45 -4.94 -20.62
N GLY A 386 -25.75 -5.50 -21.80
CA GLY A 386 -26.92 -6.36 -22.03
C GLY A 386 -27.73 -5.99 -23.27
#